data_AF-A0A6I2WXS0-F1
#
_entry.id   AF-A0A6I2WXS0-F1
#
_cell.length_a   1.000
_cell.length_b   1.000
_cell.length_c   1.000
_cell.angle_alpha   90.00
_cell.angle_beta   90.00
_cell.angle_gamma   90.00
#
_symmetry.space_group_name_H-M   'P 1'
#
loop_
_entity.id
_entity.type
_entity.pdbx_description
1 polymer ?
#
loop_
_entity_poly.entity_id
_entity_poly.type
_entity_poly.pdbx_seq_one_letter_code
_entity_poly.pdbx_strand_id
1 'polypeptide(L)'
;MPRSPKRQADPRCTRVGLVLRRWSIDEIPQLWCVFTGSMSLVGPRPRLEAELADSPEEYRRLEARPGISGLWQTSGRADLTFEDADLLDVEYVDNWSLIGDLVILARTVRTVLGRRGAY
;
A
#
# COMPACT_ATOMS: atom_id res chain seq x y z
N MET A 1 -3.54 12.51 15.07
CA MET A 1 -3.83 11.12 14.66
C MET A 1 -4.85 11.15 13.51
N PRO A 2 -4.45 11.18 12.23
CA PRO A 2 -5.39 10.85 11.18
C PRO A 2 -5.62 9.33 11.22
N ARG A 3 -6.89 8.93 11.30
CA ARG A 3 -7.31 7.53 11.38
C ARG A 3 -7.55 7.02 9.97
N SER A 4 -6.97 5.87 9.63
CA SER A 4 -7.27 5.16 8.37
C SER A 4 -8.79 4.96 8.19
N PRO A 5 -9.37 5.31 7.03
CA PRO A 5 -10.82 5.29 6.80
C PRO A 5 -11.41 3.88 6.60
N LYS A 6 -10.59 2.83 6.56
CA LYS A 6 -11.07 1.43 6.44
C LYS A 6 -11.38 0.82 7.81
N ARG A 7 -12.34 1.42 8.55
CA ARG A 7 -12.97 0.75 9.72
C ARG A 7 -14.21 -0.03 9.25
N GLN A 8 -14.43 -1.21 9.84
CA GLN A 8 -15.58 -2.09 9.56
C GLN A 8 -16.95 -1.41 9.78
N ALA A 9 -17.00 -0.38 10.61
CA ALA A 9 -18.22 0.36 10.94
C ALA A 9 -18.01 1.88 10.78
N ASP A 10 -17.59 2.32 9.60
CA ASP A 10 -17.64 3.75 9.27
C ASP A 10 -19.11 4.14 8.97
N PRO A 11 -19.75 5.02 9.77
CA PRO A 11 -21.14 5.42 9.57
C PRO A 11 -21.38 6.15 8.25
N ARG A 12 -20.32 6.55 7.54
CA ARG A 12 -20.37 7.16 6.19
C ARG A 12 -20.44 6.12 5.07
N CYS A 13 -20.30 4.82 5.38
CA CYS A 13 -20.32 3.76 4.38
C CYS A 13 -21.77 3.36 4.03
N THR A 14 -22.17 3.57 2.77
CA THR A 14 -23.49 3.16 2.27
C THR A 14 -23.51 1.65 1.96
N ARG A 15 -24.71 1.07 1.77
CA ARG A 15 -24.85 -0.33 1.32
C ARG A 15 -24.07 -0.60 0.01
N VAL A 16 -24.02 0.38 -0.89
CA VAL A 16 -23.21 0.32 -2.13
C VAL A 16 -21.72 0.35 -1.78
N GLY A 17 -21.29 1.23 -0.88
CA GLY A 17 -19.90 1.29 -0.40
C GLY A 17 -19.41 -0.02 0.23
N LEU A 18 -20.27 -0.73 0.96
CA LEU A 18 -19.97 -2.05 1.51
C LEU A 18 -19.75 -3.12 0.42
N VAL A 19 -20.54 -3.09 -0.65
CA VAL A 19 -20.35 -3.98 -1.80
C VAL A 19 -19.06 -3.63 -2.54
N LEU A 20 -18.78 -2.35 -2.80
CA LEU A 20 -17.55 -1.91 -3.44
C LEU A 20 -16.29 -2.36 -2.67
N ARG A 21 -16.29 -2.20 -1.34
CA ARG A 21 -15.21 -2.68 -0.47
C ARG A 21 -15.08 -4.20 -0.45
N ARG A 22 -16.20 -4.93 -0.46
CA ARG A 22 -16.22 -6.40 -0.45
C ARG A 22 -15.59 -6.98 -1.72
N TRP A 23 -15.73 -6.29 -2.85
CA TRP A 23 -15.19 -6.72 -4.14
C TRP A 23 -13.90 -5.99 -4.52
N SER A 24 -13.29 -5.21 -3.61
CA SER A 24 -12.09 -4.39 -3.86
C SER A 24 -12.18 -3.50 -5.11
N ILE A 25 -13.40 -3.05 -5.46
CA ILE A 25 -13.65 -2.24 -6.66
C ILE A 25 -13.04 -0.84 -6.50
N ASP A 26 -12.75 -0.42 -5.26
CA ASP A 26 -12.04 0.82 -4.94
C ASP A 26 -10.58 0.84 -5.43
N GLU A 27 -10.00 -0.31 -5.80
CA GLU A 27 -8.61 -0.41 -6.27
C GLU A 27 -8.47 -0.38 -7.80
N ILE A 28 -9.57 -0.49 -8.55
CA ILE A 28 -9.56 -0.41 -10.03
C ILE A 28 -8.95 0.90 -10.55
N PRO A 29 -9.26 2.09 -9.97
CA PRO A 29 -8.60 3.33 -10.39
C PRO A 29 -7.08 3.29 -10.21
N GLN A 30 -6.56 2.59 -9.21
CA GLN A 30 -5.11 2.47 -8.99
C GLN A 30 -4.45 1.58 -10.03
N LEU A 31 -5.12 0.51 -10.47
CA LEU A 31 -4.66 -0.31 -11.60
C LEU A 31 -4.58 0.50 -12.90
N TRP A 32 -5.52 1.43 -13.11
CA TRP A 32 -5.44 2.36 -14.22
C TRP A 32 -4.20 3.27 -14.11
N CYS A 33 -3.88 3.79 -12.93
CA CYS A 33 -2.66 4.58 -12.70
C CYS A 33 -1.38 3.81 -13.02
N VAL A 34 -1.35 2.51 -12.72
CA VAL A 34 -0.24 1.62 -13.12
C VAL A 34 -0.15 1.53 -14.63
N PHE A 35 -1.28 1.33 -15.31
CA PHE A 35 -1.34 1.26 -16.76
C PHE A 35 -0.90 2.57 -17.43
N THR A 36 -1.28 3.73 -16.88
CA THR A 36 -0.86 5.05 -17.37
C THR A 36 0.54 5.45 -16.92
N GLY A 37 1.21 4.64 -16.09
CA GLY A 37 2.59 4.83 -15.66
C GLY A 37 2.82 5.83 -14.53
N SER A 38 1.77 6.33 -13.88
CA SER A 38 1.87 7.21 -12.70
C SER A 38 2.12 6.43 -11.40
N MET A 39 1.82 5.12 -11.40
CA MET A 39 2.09 4.19 -10.30
C MET A 39 2.81 2.93 -10.80
N SER A 40 3.32 2.13 -9.86
CA SER A 40 3.87 0.79 -10.08
C SER A 40 2.99 -0.26 -9.39
N LEU A 41 3.12 -1.53 -9.81
CA LEU A 41 2.53 -2.65 -9.07
C LEU A 41 3.20 -2.83 -7.71
N VAL A 42 4.53 -2.67 -7.67
CA VAL A 42 5.35 -2.76 -6.47
C VAL A 42 6.10 -1.46 -6.25
N GLY A 43 6.03 -0.93 -5.03
CA GLY A 43 6.66 0.32 -4.66
C GLY A 43 6.24 0.81 -3.28
N PRO A 44 6.83 1.91 -2.79
CA PRO A 44 6.44 2.55 -1.54
C PRO A 44 4.97 2.96 -1.54
N ARG A 45 4.33 2.96 -0.37
CA ARG A 45 2.89 3.32 -0.30
C ARG A 45 2.72 4.82 -0.53
N PRO A 46 1.78 5.25 -1.40
CA PRO A 46 1.45 6.67 -1.51
C PRO A 46 0.89 7.19 -0.18
N ARG A 47 1.49 8.26 0.35
CA ARG A 47 0.98 9.01 1.50
C ARG A 47 0.29 10.29 1.07
N LEU A 48 -0.59 10.79 1.94
CA LEU A 48 -1.14 12.13 1.79
C LEU A 48 -0.02 13.14 2.02
N GLU A 49 -0.04 14.26 1.31
CA GLU A 49 0.97 15.32 1.47
C GLU A 49 1.08 15.81 2.92
N ALA A 50 -0.05 15.87 3.63
CA ALA A 50 -0.10 16.24 5.04
C ALA A 50 0.51 15.20 6.00
N GLU A 51 0.85 14.00 5.50
CA GLU A 51 1.47 12.90 6.26
C GLU A 51 2.95 12.70 5.88
N LEU A 52 3.50 13.54 4.99
CA LEU A 52 4.91 13.53 4.63
C LEU A 52 5.73 14.17 5.75
N ALA A 53 6.78 13.47 6.19
CA ALA A 53 7.77 14.03 7.11
C ALA A 53 8.90 14.70 6.32
N ASP A 54 9.46 15.78 6.84
CA ASP A 54 10.69 16.35 6.27
C ASP A 54 11.90 15.54 6.79
N SER A 55 12.11 14.35 6.22
CA SER A 55 13.16 13.42 6.63
C SER A 55 13.90 12.80 5.45
N PRO A 56 15.19 12.43 5.61
CA PRO A 56 15.96 11.76 4.55
C PRO A 56 15.31 10.47 4.04
N GLU A 57 14.70 9.70 4.93
CA GLU A 57 13.99 8.46 4.58
C GLU A 57 12.78 8.72 3.68
N GLU A 58 12.02 9.79 3.97
CA GLU A 58 10.89 10.23 3.15
C GLU A 58 11.37 10.61 1.75
N TYR A 59 12.42 11.42 1.64
CA TYR A 59 12.98 11.77 0.32
C TYR A 59 13.50 10.55 -0.42
N ARG A 60 14.14 9.61 0.28
CA ARG A 60 14.72 8.41 -0.32
C ARG A 60 13.67 7.51 -0.93
N ARG A 61 12.56 7.27 -0.23
CA ARG A 61 11.48 6.42 -0.77
C ARG A 61 10.78 7.05 -1.99
N LEU A 62 10.75 8.38 -2.08
CA LEU A 62 10.15 9.10 -3.22
C LEU A 62 10.95 8.95 -4.53
N GLU A 63 12.16 8.40 -4.49
CA GLU A 63 12.93 8.05 -5.69
C GLU A 63 12.30 6.90 -6.48
N ALA A 64 11.48 6.05 -5.83
CA ALA A 64 10.71 5.01 -6.49
C ALA A 64 9.28 5.45 -6.78
N ARG A 65 8.71 4.91 -7.85
CA ARG A 65 7.28 5.14 -8.15
C ARG A 65 6.41 4.53 -7.04
N PRO A 66 5.34 5.21 -6.62
CA PRO A 66 4.43 4.67 -5.63
C PRO A 66 3.79 3.37 -6.12
N GLY A 67 3.67 2.39 -5.21
CA GLY A 67 3.18 1.05 -5.47
C GLY A 67 1.74 0.82 -5.03
N ILE A 68 1.02 -0.05 -5.74
CA ILE A 68 -0.21 -0.66 -5.21
C ILE A 68 0.14 -1.59 -4.04
N SER A 69 1.23 -2.35 -4.21
CA SER A 69 1.81 -3.23 -3.20
C SER A 69 3.22 -2.78 -2.80
N GLY A 70 3.68 -3.15 -1.60
CA GLY A 70 4.98 -2.76 -1.08
C GLY A 70 5.50 -3.72 -0.02
N LEU A 71 6.79 -3.59 0.30
CA LEU A 71 7.47 -4.48 1.24
C LEU A 71 6.81 -4.46 2.63
N TRP A 72 6.50 -3.26 3.16
CA TRP A 72 5.84 -3.16 4.46
C TRP A 72 4.42 -3.75 4.46
N GLN A 73 3.64 -3.59 3.37
CA GLN A 73 2.29 -4.16 3.24
C GLN A 73 2.30 -5.69 3.27
N THR A 74 3.39 -6.31 2.80
CA THR A 74 3.55 -7.76 2.76
C THR A 74 4.44 -8.31 3.88
N SER A 75 4.97 -7.46 4.75
CA SER A 75 5.84 -7.83 5.86
C SER A 75 5.14 -8.64 6.96
N GLY A 76 3.80 -8.61 6.99
CA GLY A 76 2.99 -9.33 8.00
C GLY A 76 3.07 -8.75 9.41
N ARG A 77 3.70 -7.58 9.58
CA ARG A 77 3.77 -6.88 10.87
C ARG A 77 2.56 -5.97 11.00
N ALA A 78 1.57 -6.42 11.78
CA ALA A 78 0.32 -5.69 11.99
C ALA A 78 0.48 -4.40 12.82
N ASP A 79 1.53 -4.31 13.63
CA ASP A 79 1.76 -3.24 14.61
C ASP A 79 2.99 -2.37 14.24
N LEU A 80 3.22 -2.11 12.95
CA LEU A 80 4.28 -1.19 12.53
C LEU A 80 3.90 0.26 12.81
N THR A 81 4.85 1.04 13.31
CA THR A 81 4.75 2.49 13.31
C THR A 81 4.91 3.02 11.88
N PHE A 82 4.55 4.29 11.65
CA PHE A 82 4.82 4.94 10.36
C PHE A 82 6.32 5.00 10.05
N GLU A 83 7.15 5.22 11.06
CA GLU A 83 8.61 5.24 10.90
C GLU A 83 9.15 3.86 10.49
N ASP A 84 8.67 2.78 11.10
CA ASP A 84 9.10 1.43 10.72
C ASP A 84 8.65 1.08 9.28
N ALA A 85 7.48 1.58 8.87
CA ALA A 85 7.02 1.43 7.50
C ALA A 85 7.89 2.21 6.50
N ASP A 86 8.35 3.42 6.88
CA ASP A 86 9.26 4.22 6.05
C ASP A 86 10.62 3.54 5.89
N LEU A 87 11.15 2.93 6.96
CA LEU A 87 12.38 2.16 6.88
C LEU A 87 12.27 0.96 5.94
N LEU A 88 11.12 0.27 5.93
CA LEU A 88 10.86 -0.82 4.99
C LEU A 88 10.69 -0.33 3.55
N ASP A 89 10.13 0.87 3.34
CA ASP A 89 10.07 1.50 2.03
C ASP A 89 11.48 1.88 1.53
N VAL A 90 12.34 2.43 2.40
CA VAL A 90 13.74 2.72 2.08
C VAL A 90 14.52 1.44 1.77
N GLU A 91 14.35 0.39 2.58
CA GLU A 91 14.97 -0.91 2.34
C GLU A 91 14.58 -1.48 0.97
N TYR A 92 13.32 -1.31 0.57
CA TYR A 92 12.85 -1.70 -0.75
C TYR A 92 13.53 -0.90 -1.87
N VAL A 93 13.64 0.43 -1.72
CA VAL A 93 14.29 1.28 -2.73
C VAL A 93 15.78 0.95 -2.86
N ASP A 94 16.48 0.80 -1.73
CA ASP A 94 17.93 0.55 -1.72
C ASP A 94 18.29 -0.86 -2.20
N ASN A 95 17.41 -1.84 -2.01
CA ASN A 95 17.64 -3.24 -2.41
C ASN A 95 16.73 -3.68 -3.54
N TRP A 96 16.27 -2.74 -4.38
CA TRP A 96 15.32 -3.05 -5.44
C TRP A 96 15.88 -4.13 -6.39
N SER A 97 15.06 -5.15 -6.65
CA SER A 97 15.35 -6.19 -7.61
C SER A 97 14.07 -6.76 -8.20
N LEU A 98 14.13 -7.21 -9.45
CA LEU A 98 13.00 -7.84 -10.12
C LEU A 98 12.48 -9.08 -9.37
N ILE A 99 13.39 -9.86 -8.76
CA ILE A 99 13.01 -11.03 -7.96
C ILE A 99 12.27 -10.59 -6.69
N GLY A 100 12.71 -9.51 -6.05
CA GLY A 100 12.01 -8.90 -4.91
C GLY A 100 10.57 -8.54 -5.25
N ASP A 101 10.34 -7.89 -6.40
CA ASP A 101 8.99 -7.53 -6.86
C ASP A 101 8.10 -8.76 -7.05
N LEU A 102 8.63 -9.82 -7.67
CA LEU A 102 7.88 -11.07 -7.85
C LEU A 102 7.50 -11.71 -6.50
N VAL A 103 8.40 -11.66 -5.51
CA VAL A 103 8.13 -12.16 -4.16
C VAL A 103 7.04 -11.34 -3.47
N ILE A 104 7.10 -10.02 -3.58
CA ILE A 104 6.08 -9.12 -3.00
C ILE A 104 4.72 -9.38 -3.66
N LEU A 105 4.66 -9.46 -4.99
CA LEU A 105 3.43 -9.76 -5.72
C LEU A 105 2.84 -11.12 -5.33
N ALA A 106 3.67 -12.16 -5.21
CA ALA A 106 3.22 -13.48 -4.79
C ALA A 106 2.61 -13.45 -3.37
N ARG A 107 3.23 -12.70 -2.44
CA ARG A 107 2.69 -12.49 -1.08
C ARG A 107 1.36 -11.75 -1.11
N THR A 108 1.23 -10.73 -1.95
CA THR A 108 0.00 -9.95 -2.10
C THR A 108 -1.15 -10.79 -2.64
N VAL A 109 -0.90 -11.56 -3.69
CA VAL A 109 -1.89 -12.52 -4.24
C VAL A 109 -2.32 -13.52 -3.16
N ARG A 110 -1.37 -14.06 -2.38
CA ARG A 110 -1.69 -14.97 -1.27
C ARG A 110 -2.57 -14.30 -0.20
N THR A 111 -2.29 -13.05 0.15
CA THR A 111 -3.08 -12.29 1.15
C THR A 111 -4.50 -12.02 0.67
N VAL A 112 -4.66 -11.61 -0.59
CA VAL A 112 -5.97 -11.35 -1.22
C VAL A 112 -6.78 -12.64 -1.33
N LEU A 113 -6.19 -13.72 -1.84
CA LEU A 113 -6.85 -15.02 -1.99
C LEU A 113 -7.15 -15.70 -0.64
N GLY A 114 -6.29 -15.48 0.37
CA GLY A 114 -6.42 -16.06 1.69
C GLY A 114 -7.51 -15.45 2.58
N ARG A 115 -8.30 -14.47 2.08
CA ARG A 115 -9.36 -13.75 2.83
C ARG A 115 -8.91 -13.04 4.12
N ARG A 116 -7.60 -12.90 4.39
CA ARG A 116 -7.08 -12.22 5.59
C ARG A 116 -6.92 -10.69 5.44
N GLY A 117 -7.31 -10.12 4.30
CA GLY A 117 -7.15 -8.68 4.03
C GLY A 117 -8.43 -7.88 3.81
N ALA A 118 -9.61 -8.51 3.79
CA ALA A 118 -10.89 -7.82 3.58
C ALA A 118 -11.64 -7.66 4.91
N TYR A 119 -11.34 -6.57 5.61
CA TYR A 119 -12.17 -6.00 6.68
C TYR A 119 -12.31 -4.49 6.48
#